data_AF-A0A4Y2NZF1-F1
#
_entry.id   AF-A0A4Y2NZF1-F1
#
_cell.length_a   1.000
_cell.length_b   1.000
_cell.length_c   1.000
_cell.angle_alpha   90.00
_cell.angle_beta   90.00
_cell.angle_gamma   90.00
#
_symmetry.space_group_name_H-M   'P 1'
#
loop_
_entity.id
_entity.type
_entity.pdbx_description
1 polymer ?
#
loop_
_entity_poly.entity_id
_entity_poly.type
_entity_poly.pdbx_seq_one_letter_code
_entity_poly.pdbx_strand_id
1 'polypeptide(L)'
;MNHCVVSLVNRNVEYFSYCFVASNVSPHLILVDFIQAIFSTGHLRARRPVACISLTPNHCRLRREWYQARAQWRTEWRSVVFPDESRLCLGASDGRVLVGRRQGERLQPTCLWPIYTGPTPGVMVS
;
A
#
# COMPACT_ATOMS: atom_id res chain seq x y z
N MET A 1 36.13 30.99 -27.05
CA MET A 1 36.60 30.35 -28.29
C MET A 1 37.26 29.05 -27.90
N ASN A 2 36.69 27.92 -28.34
CA ASN A 2 37.37 26.71 -28.82
C ASN A 2 36.35 25.57 -28.84
N HIS A 3 35.89 25.31 -30.05
CA HIS A 3 35.18 24.12 -30.43
C HIS A 3 36.14 22.92 -30.35
N CYS A 4 35.69 21.77 -29.84
CA CYS A 4 36.24 20.49 -30.28
C CYS A 4 35.20 19.38 -30.16
N VAL A 5 34.51 19.18 -31.28
CA VAL A 5 33.99 17.95 -31.89
C VAL A 5 33.89 16.69 -31.02
N VAL A 6 32.64 16.22 -30.91
CA VAL A 6 32.26 14.85 -30.56
C VAL A 6 32.94 13.85 -31.49
N SER A 7 33.70 12.90 -30.94
CA SER A 7 33.92 11.66 -31.67
C SER A 7 34.09 10.43 -30.77
N LEU A 8 33.28 9.43 -31.14
CA LEU A 8 33.52 7.99 -31.10
C LEU A 8 33.44 7.26 -29.75
N VAL A 9 32.30 6.58 -29.62
CA VAL A 9 32.20 5.14 -29.39
C VAL A 9 32.82 4.64 -28.08
N ASN A 10 31.90 4.42 -27.15
CA ASN A 10 31.82 3.21 -26.33
C ASN A 10 33.03 2.96 -25.43
N ARG A 11 32.98 3.55 -24.22
CA ARG A 11 33.45 2.93 -22.98
C ARG A 11 33.14 3.85 -21.80
N ASN A 12 32.77 3.21 -20.68
CA ASN A 12 32.69 3.75 -19.33
C ASN A 12 31.35 4.37 -18.94
N VAL A 13 30.48 3.49 -18.42
CA VAL A 13 29.39 3.86 -17.52
C VAL A 13 30.00 4.61 -16.33
N GLU A 14 29.78 5.92 -16.29
CA GLU A 14 30.08 6.76 -15.14
C GLU A 14 29.13 6.39 -14.00
N TYR A 15 29.65 5.68 -12.99
CA TYR A 15 28.97 5.55 -11.71
C TYR A 15 29.14 6.86 -10.93
N PHE A 16 28.10 7.69 -10.96
CA PHE A 16 28.05 8.93 -10.18
C PHE A 16 27.94 8.63 -8.68
N SER A 17 28.98 9.07 -7.97
CA SER A 17 29.06 9.59 -6.61
C SER A 17 28.45 8.76 -5.46
N TYR A 18 29.36 8.27 -4.60
CA TYR A 18 29.17 7.61 -3.30
C TYR A 18 28.89 6.10 -3.31
N CYS A 19 29.86 5.30 -3.75
CA CYS A 19 30.07 3.94 -3.21
C CYS A 19 31.58 3.62 -3.23
N PHE A 20 32.20 3.55 -2.05
CA PHE A 20 33.54 2.96 -1.90
C PHE A 20 33.42 1.45 -2.17
N VAL A 21 34.07 0.95 -3.21
CA VAL A 21 34.13 -0.49 -3.51
C VAL A 21 35.35 -1.08 -2.83
N ALA A 22 35.16 -1.75 -1.68
CA ALA A 22 36.12 -2.74 -1.23
C ALA A 22 35.94 -3.98 -2.12
N SER A 23 37.00 -4.41 -2.80
CA SER A 23 37.03 -5.40 -3.89
C SER A 23 36.61 -6.84 -3.52
N ASN A 24 36.06 -7.08 -2.33
CA ASN A 24 35.73 -8.42 -1.83
C ASN A 24 34.30 -8.57 -1.28
N VAL A 25 33.39 -7.61 -1.51
CA VAL A 25 32.01 -7.67 -1.03
C VAL A 25 31.03 -7.80 -2.19
N SER A 26 30.16 -8.81 -2.12
CA SER A 26 29.11 -9.05 -3.13
C SER A 26 28.24 -7.79 -3.32
N PRO A 27 27.96 -7.34 -4.56
CA PRO A 27 27.17 -6.13 -4.84
C PRO A 27 25.79 -6.12 -4.16
N HIS A 28 25.21 -7.31 -3.95
CA HIS A 28 23.94 -7.47 -3.25
C HIS A 28 23.99 -7.07 -1.78
N LEU A 29 25.11 -7.32 -1.10
CA LEU A 29 25.28 -6.95 0.32
C LEU A 29 25.41 -5.43 0.49
N ILE A 30 26.13 -4.79 -0.44
CA ILE A 30 26.27 -3.32 -0.49
C ILE A 30 24.90 -2.64 -0.66
N LEU A 31 24.06 -3.16 -1.56
CA LEU A 31 22.73 -2.60 -1.80
C LEU A 31 21.80 -2.75 -0.57
N VAL A 32 21.82 -3.92 0.09
CA VAL A 32 21.00 -4.17 1.28
C VAL A 32 21.43 -3.28 2.46
N ASP A 33 22.73 -3.17 2.69
CA ASP A 33 23.29 -2.32 3.76
C ASP A 33 23.01 -0.84 3.49
N PHE A 34 23.12 -0.40 2.24
CA PHE A 34 22.80 0.97 1.83
C PHE A 34 21.31 1.29 2.02
N ILE A 35 20.41 0.38 1.63
CA ILE A 35 18.97 0.52 1.86
C ILE A 35 18.68 0.60 3.37
N GLN A 36 19.29 -0.28 4.16
CA GLN A 36 19.13 -0.30 5.61
C GLN A 36 19.63 1.01 6.25
N ALA A 37 20.76 1.53 5.78
CA ALA A 37 21.32 2.81 6.21
C ALA A 37 20.36 3.98 5.91
N ILE A 38 19.76 4.03 4.71
CA ILE A 38 18.76 5.07 4.36
C ILE A 38 17.52 5.02 5.26
N PHE A 39 17.02 3.82 5.58
CA PHE A 39 15.90 3.69 6.53
C PHE A 39 16.30 4.07 7.96
N SER A 40 17.53 3.78 8.40
CA SER A 40 18.02 4.12 9.75
C SER A 40 18.33 5.61 9.96
N THR A 41 18.78 6.31 8.91
CA THR A 41 19.12 7.75 8.95
C THR A 41 17.87 8.65 8.93
N GLY A 42 16.67 8.06 8.96
CA GLY A 42 15.40 8.77 9.09
C GLY A 42 14.91 9.46 7.81
N HIS A 43 15.61 9.30 6.68
CA HIS A 43 15.26 9.95 5.42
C HIS A 43 14.04 9.30 4.75
N LEU A 44 13.84 8.00 4.94
CA LEU A 44 12.67 7.28 4.43
C LEU A 44 12.07 6.40 5.53
N ARG A 45 10.74 6.38 5.60
CA ARG A 45 10.00 5.46 6.46
C ARG A 45 9.20 4.52 5.59
N ALA A 46 9.26 3.22 5.90
CA ALA A 46 8.43 2.25 5.22
C ALA A 46 6.97 2.55 5.54
N ARG A 47 6.13 2.70 4.51
CA ARG A 47 4.68 2.87 4.66
C ARG A 47 3.98 1.70 4.00
N ARG A 48 2.92 1.22 4.64
CA ARG A 48 2.04 0.24 4.02
C ARG A 48 1.20 0.94 2.95
N PRO A 49 1.17 0.45 1.69
CA PRO A 49 0.28 1.01 0.69
C PRO A 49 -1.18 0.85 1.14
N VAL A 50 -2.00 1.86 0.86
CA VAL A 50 -3.44 1.85 1.14
C VAL A 50 -4.15 1.14 -0.01
N ALA A 51 -5.01 0.17 0.31
CA ALA A 51 -5.90 -0.43 -0.68
C ALA A 51 -6.92 0.61 -1.13
N CYS A 52 -6.98 0.89 -2.44
CA CYS A 52 -7.91 1.83 -3.03
C CYS A 52 -8.63 1.17 -4.19
N ILE A 53 -9.92 1.48 -4.35
CA ILE A 53 -10.67 1.08 -5.54
C ILE A 53 -10.19 1.97 -6.69
N SER A 54 -9.69 1.35 -7.75
CA SER A 54 -9.28 2.07 -8.96
C SER A 54 -10.48 2.76 -9.60
N LEU A 55 -10.54 4.08 -9.52
CA LEU A 55 -11.55 4.89 -10.19
C LEU A 55 -11.11 5.20 -11.62
N THR A 56 -12.02 5.09 -12.57
CA THR A 56 -11.79 5.58 -13.93
C THR A 56 -11.69 7.11 -13.91
N PRO A 57 -10.98 7.75 -14.87
CA PRO A 57 -10.90 9.20 -14.95
C PRO A 57 -12.28 9.89 -14.96
N ASN A 58 -13.27 9.26 -15.60
CA ASN A 58 -14.66 9.73 -15.62
C ASN A 58 -15.31 9.70 -14.23
N HIS A 59 -15.11 8.62 -13.46
CA HIS A 59 -15.62 8.55 -12.08
C HIS A 59 -14.99 9.63 -11.20
N CYS A 60 -13.70 9.91 -11.36
CA CYS A 60 -13.03 10.99 -10.63
C CYS A 60 -13.63 12.36 -10.95
N ARG A 61 -13.87 12.64 -12.24
CA ARG A 61 -14.49 13.91 -12.68
C ARG A 61 -15.90 14.06 -12.12
N LEU A 62 -16.75 13.06 -12.30
CA LEU A 62 -18.14 13.09 -11.84
C LEU A 62 -18.25 13.24 -10.32
N ARG A 63 -17.42 12.52 -9.55
CA ARG A 63 -17.38 12.68 -8.08
C ARG A 63 -16.98 14.10 -7.68
N ARG A 64 -16.00 14.70 -8.36
CA ARG A 64 -15.56 16.07 -8.10
C ARG A 64 -16.67 17.08 -8.39
N GLU A 65 -17.31 16.99 -9.56
CA GLU A 65 -18.42 17.87 -9.93
C GLU A 65 -19.60 17.73 -8.97
N TRP A 66 -19.94 16.49 -8.58
CA TRP A 66 -21.01 16.22 -7.63
C TRP A 66 -20.75 16.84 -6.26
N TYR A 67 -19.51 16.75 -5.77
CA TYR A 67 -19.06 17.38 -4.53
C TYR A 67 -19.10 18.91 -4.63
N GLN A 68 -18.54 19.48 -5.70
CA GLN A 68 -18.50 20.93 -5.90
C GLN A 68 -19.92 21.53 -5.95
N ALA A 69 -20.85 20.89 -6.66
CA ALA A 69 -22.23 21.32 -6.74
C ALA A 69 -22.96 21.34 -5.38
N ARG A 70 -22.46 20.57 -4.39
CA ARG A 70 -23.06 20.40 -3.06
C ARG A 70 -22.16 20.90 -1.93
N ALA A 71 -21.06 21.59 -2.25
CA ALA A 71 -20.09 22.05 -1.27
C ALA A 71 -20.68 23.04 -0.25
N GLN A 72 -21.74 23.77 -0.65
CA GLN A 72 -22.44 24.73 0.19
C GLN A 72 -23.70 24.17 0.88
N TRP A 73 -24.06 22.91 0.65
CA TRP A 73 -25.21 22.29 1.30
C TRP A 73 -24.98 22.17 2.81
N ARG A 74 -25.96 22.61 3.60
CA ARG A 74 -25.95 22.54 5.06
C ARG A 74 -27.22 21.92 5.59
N THR A 75 -28.36 22.55 5.32
CA THR A 75 -29.69 22.11 5.79
C THR A 75 -30.31 21.09 4.83
N GLU A 76 -29.90 21.11 3.57
CA GLU A 76 -30.36 20.23 2.49
C GLU A 76 -29.99 18.78 2.75
N TRP A 77 -28.90 18.50 3.45
CA TRP A 77 -28.54 17.13 3.83
C TRP A 77 -29.61 16.43 4.67
N ARG A 78 -30.46 17.18 5.39
CA ARG A 78 -31.52 16.62 6.24
C ARG A 78 -32.69 16.03 5.46
N SER A 79 -32.89 16.45 4.21
CA SER A 79 -33.99 15.94 3.37
C SER A 79 -33.55 14.81 2.44
N VAL A 80 -32.25 14.47 2.39
CA VAL A 80 -31.74 13.41 1.53
C VAL A 80 -31.84 12.07 2.25
N VAL A 81 -32.53 11.11 1.64
CA VAL A 81 -32.55 9.70 2.05
C VAL A 81 -31.57 8.93 1.18
N PHE A 82 -30.66 8.19 1.80
CA PHE A 82 -29.69 7.34 1.11
C PHE A 82 -30.13 5.89 1.24
N PRO A 83 -30.78 5.30 0.22
CA PRO A 83 -30.98 3.86 0.18
C PRO A 83 -29.64 3.19 -0.13
N ASP A 84 -29.29 2.17 0.64
CA ASP A 84 -28.24 1.23 0.29
C ASP A 84 -28.73 -0.20 0.47
N GLU A 85 -28.09 -1.12 -0.23
CA GLU A 85 -28.28 -2.53 0.02
C GLU A 85 -27.01 -3.07 0.69
N SER A 86 -27.16 -3.60 1.89
CA SER A 86 -26.08 -4.09 2.72
C SER A 86 -26.25 -5.57 3.05
N ARG A 87 -25.15 -6.31 2.95
CA ARG A 87 -25.12 -7.74 3.32
C ARG A 87 -24.66 -7.91 4.76
N LEU A 88 -25.55 -8.44 5.61
CA LEU A 88 -25.21 -8.83 6.98
C LEU A 88 -24.76 -10.29 7.01
N CYS A 89 -23.49 -10.52 7.36
CA CYS A 89 -22.96 -11.86 7.56
C CYS A 89 -23.44 -12.44 8.89
N LEU A 90 -23.96 -13.68 8.88
CA LEU A 90 -24.40 -14.40 10.08
C LEU A 90 -23.25 -15.13 10.81
N GLY A 91 -22.03 -15.02 10.29
CA GLY A 91 -20.80 -15.56 10.89
C GLY A 91 -19.73 -14.48 11.07
N ALA A 92 -18.56 -14.84 11.62
CA ALA A 92 -17.46 -13.90 11.88
C ALA A 92 -17.08 -13.13 10.60
N SER A 93 -17.20 -11.80 10.63
CA SER A 93 -17.10 -10.93 9.45
C SER A 93 -15.68 -10.73 8.94
N ASP A 94 -14.67 -10.96 9.78
CA ASP A 94 -13.26 -10.75 9.44
C ASP A 94 -12.36 -11.97 9.68
N GLY A 95 -12.90 -13.03 10.31
CA GLY A 95 -12.17 -14.24 10.66
C GLY A 95 -10.99 -14.02 11.62
N ARG A 96 -10.89 -12.86 12.28
CA ARG A 96 -9.75 -12.52 13.12
C ARG A 96 -10.09 -12.76 14.59
N VAL A 97 -9.47 -13.79 15.15
CA VAL A 97 -9.47 -14.03 16.60
C VAL A 97 -8.12 -13.60 17.17
N LEU A 98 -8.13 -12.71 18.16
CA LEU A 98 -6.93 -12.36 18.90
C LEU A 98 -6.63 -13.50 19.90
N VAL A 99 -5.44 -14.10 19.77
CA VAL A 99 -4.98 -15.17 20.66
C VAL A 99 -3.67 -14.76 21.32
N GLY A 100 -3.63 -14.79 22.65
CA GLY A 100 -2.40 -14.58 23.42
C GLY A 100 -1.50 -15.82 23.34
N ARG A 101 -0.24 -15.65 22.94
CA ARG A 101 0.75 -16.74 22.81
C ARG A 101 2.19 -16.24 22.94
N ARG A 102 3.12 -17.14 23.28
CA ARG A 102 4.56 -16.84 23.35
C ARG A 102 5.22 -16.93 21.96
N GLN A 103 6.44 -16.40 21.83
CA GLN A 103 7.22 -16.50 20.60
C GLN A 103 7.51 -17.97 20.28
N GLY A 104 7.23 -18.40 19.04
CA GLY A 104 7.37 -19.79 18.60
C GLY A 104 6.10 -20.65 18.73
N GLU A 105 5.10 -20.21 19.51
CA GLU A 105 3.86 -20.99 19.74
C GLU A 105 2.80 -20.79 18.65
N ARG A 106 3.14 -20.17 17.51
CA ARG A 106 2.19 -19.81 16.45
C ARG A 106 1.39 -21.00 15.91
N LEU A 107 1.99 -22.19 15.91
CA LEU A 107 1.41 -23.41 15.36
C LEU A 107 0.82 -24.34 16.44
N GLN A 108 0.86 -23.95 17.72
CA GLN A 108 0.24 -24.72 18.78
C GLN A 108 -1.28 -24.83 18.53
N PRO A 109 -1.91 -26.00 18.72
CA PRO A 109 -3.34 -26.19 18.47
C PRO A 109 -4.23 -25.19 19.22
N THR A 110 -3.82 -24.77 20.42
CA THR A 110 -4.50 -23.73 21.23
C THR A 110 -4.40 -22.32 20.62
N CYS A 111 -3.46 -22.12 19.71
CA CYS A 111 -3.18 -20.85 19.02
C CYS A 111 -3.73 -20.82 17.59
N LEU A 112 -4.36 -21.92 17.14
CA LEU A 112 -4.98 -22.04 15.83
C LEU A 112 -6.48 -21.81 15.96
N TRP A 113 -7.00 -20.91 15.15
CA TRP A 113 -8.44 -20.76 14.96
C TRP A 113 -8.81 -21.25 13.56
N PRO A 114 -9.69 -22.26 13.43
CA PRO A 114 -10.14 -22.72 12.12
C PRO A 114 -10.82 -21.56 11.38
N ILE A 115 -10.32 -21.25 10.20
CA ILE A 115 -10.96 -20.30 9.30
C ILE A 115 -11.96 -21.07 8.46
N TYR A 116 -13.23 -20.68 8.54
CA TYR A 116 -14.23 -21.17 7.61
C TYR A 116 -13.97 -20.54 6.22
N THR A 117 -13.69 -21.38 5.22
CA THR A 117 -13.36 -20.95 3.85
C THR A 117 -14.56 -21.01 2.89
N GLY A 118 -15.73 -21.43 3.36
CA GLY A 118 -16.95 -21.49 2.56
C GLY A 118 -17.66 -20.14 2.46
N PRO A 119 -18.72 -20.04 1.64
CA PRO A 119 -19.57 -18.86 1.60
C PRO A 119 -20.17 -18.62 2.98
N THR A 120 -19.85 -17.48 3.61
CA THR A 120 -20.44 -17.10 4.90
C THR A 120 -21.92 -16.83 4.67
N PRO A 121 -22.87 -17.56 5.31
CA PRO A 121 -24.29 -17.26 5.18
C PRO A 121 -24.54 -15.81 5.59
N GLY A 122 -25.44 -15.14 4.88
CA GLY A 122 -25.71 -13.74 5.11
C GLY A 122 -27.08 -13.35 4.57
N VAL A 123 -27.62 -12.29 5.14
CA VAL A 123 -28.93 -11.73 4.82
C VAL A 123 -28.70 -10.40 4.09
N MET A 124 -29.42 -10.17 2.99
CA MET A 124 -29.43 -8.88 2.30
C MET A 124 -30.49 -7.98 2.96
N VAL A 125 -30.12 -6.74 3.24
CA VAL A 125 -30.99 -5.72 3.84
C VAL A 125 -30.96 -4.49 2.94
N SER A 126 -32.12 -3.88 2.72
CA SER A 126 -32.32 -2.67 1.91
C SER A 126 -32.97 -1.56 2.74
#